data_AF-A0A1B9DTA6-F1
#
_entry.id   AF-A0A1B9DTA6-F1
#
_cell.length_a   1.000
_cell.length_b   1.000
_cell.length_c   1.000
_cell.angle_alpha   90.00
_cell.angle_beta   90.00
_cell.angle_gamma   90.00
#
_symmetry.space_group_name_H-M   'P 1'
#
loop_
_entity.id
_entity.type
_entity.pdbx_description
1 polymer ?
#
loop_
_entity_poly.entity_id
_entity_poly.type
_entity_poly.pdbx_seq_one_letter_code
_entity_poly.pdbx_strand_id
1 'polypeptide(L)'
;MSSTIFDFVGGTSGEWEVLKMTTLKGDSLSEITHIDKISSSLVRGNEGIWTLKGIISNLRYTEKAEKEKLIAIQEDLGRPSASRAAFIPLRKSDEWWNLAQDERRKIMEESSKHTQTGLKYLPAIARKLFHSRDIGEAFDFLTWFEYAPSDEEAFEELLYALRKTEEWTYVDREVDMRLLKG
;
A
#
# COMPACT_ATOMS: atom_id res chain seq x y z
N MET A 1 3.71 19.54 -13.02
CA MET A 1 2.70 18.99 -12.09
C MET A 1 3.21 17.64 -11.63
N SER A 2 3.16 17.33 -10.33
CA SER A 2 3.46 15.97 -9.87
C SER A 2 2.40 15.02 -10.44
N SER A 3 2.82 13.90 -10.99
CA SER A 3 1.86 12.89 -11.44
C SER A 3 1.14 12.28 -10.24
N THR A 4 -0.16 12.02 -10.40
CA THR A 4 -0.98 11.33 -9.41
C THR A 4 -1.31 9.90 -9.83
N ILE A 5 -0.95 9.49 -11.05
CA ILE A 5 -1.26 8.18 -11.60
C ILE A 5 0.04 7.41 -11.80
N PHE A 6 0.06 6.17 -11.36
CA PHE A 6 1.25 5.32 -11.40
C PHE A 6 0.91 3.93 -11.90
N ASP A 7 1.82 3.34 -12.68
CA ASP A 7 1.83 1.93 -13.00
C ASP A 7 2.84 1.21 -12.11
N PHE A 8 2.42 0.07 -11.58
CA PHE A 8 3.26 -0.91 -10.91
C PHE A 8 3.43 -2.07 -11.88
N VAL A 9 4.61 -2.14 -12.50
CA VAL A 9 4.89 -3.08 -13.60
C VAL A 9 5.73 -4.21 -13.05
N GLY A 10 5.13 -5.39 -12.90
CA GLY A 10 5.83 -6.60 -12.51
C GLY A 10 6.43 -7.31 -13.71
N GLY A 11 7.71 -7.64 -13.65
CA GLY A 11 8.41 -8.27 -14.77
C GLY A 11 9.73 -8.94 -14.37
N THR A 12 10.64 -9.03 -15.33
CA THR A 12 11.98 -9.62 -15.14
C THR A 12 13.10 -8.58 -14.98
N SER A 13 12.74 -7.29 -14.94
CA SER A 13 13.63 -6.14 -14.79
C SER A 13 12.88 -4.99 -14.12
N GLY A 14 13.60 -4.12 -13.42
CA GLY A 14 13.06 -2.90 -12.79
C GLY A 14 13.96 -2.37 -11.69
N GLU A 15 13.60 -1.23 -11.09
CA GLU A 15 14.33 -0.59 -9.99
C GLU A 15 14.35 -1.47 -8.72
N TRP A 16 13.29 -2.26 -8.49
CA TRP A 16 13.13 -3.02 -7.26
C TRP A 16 13.16 -4.52 -7.53
N GLU A 17 14.13 -5.21 -6.96
CA GLU A 17 14.20 -6.68 -6.92
C GLU A 17 13.15 -7.23 -5.95
N VAL A 18 12.45 -8.30 -6.34
CA VAL A 18 11.50 -9.01 -5.48
C VAL A 18 12.24 -10.07 -4.67
N LEU A 19 12.41 -9.80 -3.38
CA LEU A 19 13.02 -10.75 -2.44
C LEU A 19 12.05 -11.88 -2.06
N LYS A 20 10.76 -11.53 -1.93
CA LYS A 20 9.72 -12.48 -1.53
C LYS A 20 8.37 -11.99 -2.02
N MET A 21 7.54 -12.90 -2.53
CA MET A 21 6.16 -12.66 -2.90
C MET A 21 5.28 -13.72 -2.23
N THR A 22 4.29 -13.29 -1.43
CA THR A 22 3.41 -14.19 -0.68
C THR A 22 1.96 -13.80 -0.91
N THR A 23 1.16 -14.74 -1.40
CA THR A 23 -0.30 -14.55 -1.44
C THR A 23 -0.86 -14.92 -0.07
N LEU A 24 -1.43 -13.94 0.63
CA LEU A 24 -2.00 -14.15 1.97
C LEU A 24 -3.49 -14.49 1.91
N LYS A 25 -4.21 -13.96 0.91
CA LYS A 25 -5.62 -14.24 0.70
C LYS A 25 -6.02 -14.04 -0.76
N GLY A 26 -6.99 -14.84 -1.22
CA GLY A 26 -7.56 -14.75 -2.56
C GLY A 26 -6.59 -15.21 -3.66
N ASP A 27 -6.86 -14.79 -4.89
CA ASP A 27 -6.08 -15.19 -6.05
C ASP A 27 -4.68 -14.58 -6.05
N SER A 28 -3.68 -15.39 -6.38
CA SER A 28 -2.30 -14.92 -6.54
C SER A 28 -2.13 -14.01 -7.77
N LEU A 29 -0.96 -13.38 -7.85
CA LEU A 29 -0.44 -12.79 -9.08
C LEU A 29 0.65 -13.70 -9.65
N SER A 30 0.91 -13.60 -10.95
CA SER A 30 2.03 -14.32 -11.56
C SER A 30 3.35 -13.87 -10.95
N GLU A 31 4.27 -14.82 -10.75
CA GLU A 31 5.60 -14.57 -10.21
C GLU A 31 6.40 -13.60 -11.10
N ILE A 32 7.17 -12.73 -10.44
CA ILE A 32 8.02 -11.70 -11.04
C ILE A 32 9.35 -11.65 -10.29
N THR A 33 10.42 -11.17 -10.94
CA THR A 33 11.71 -10.96 -10.25
C THR A 33 11.94 -9.49 -9.92
N HIS A 34 11.26 -8.57 -10.61
CA HIS A 34 11.41 -7.14 -10.40
C HIS A 34 10.09 -6.40 -10.58
N ILE A 35 10.01 -5.23 -9.95
CA ILE A 35 8.89 -4.30 -10.09
C ILE A 35 9.39 -2.87 -10.32
N ASP A 36 8.72 -2.17 -11.24
CA ASP A 36 8.89 -0.72 -11.43
C ASP A 36 7.64 0.03 -10.97
N LYS A 37 7.86 1.19 -10.34
CA LYS A 37 6.81 2.16 -10.01
C LYS A 37 6.97 3.40 -10.89
N ILE A 38 6.15 3.48 -11.94
CA ILE A 38 6.33 4.46 -13.03
C ILE A 38 5.20 5.48 -12.99
N SER A 39 5.54 6.77 -13.02
CA SER A 39 4.56 7.83 -13.27
C SER A 39 3.88 7.62 -14.63
N SER A 40 2.55 7.59 -14.66
CA SER A 40 1.77 7.17 -15.83
C SER A 40 0.54 8.07 -16.07
N SER A 41 -0.33 7.65 -16.97
CA SER A 41 -1.65 8.23 -17.26
C SER A 41 -2.74 7.15 -17.16
N LEU A 42 -4.01 7.49 -17.41
CA LEU A 42 -5.08 6.48 -17.50
C LEU A 42 -4.99 5.60 -18.75
N VAL A 43 -4.25 6.04 -19.77
CA VAL A 43 -4.01 5.23 -20.96
C VAL A 43 -3.02 4.14 -20.60
N ARG A 44 -3.34 2.90 -20.99
CA ARG A 44 -2.44 1.76 -20.82
C ARG A 44 -1.21 1.97 -21.71
N GLY A 45 -0.03 1.97 -21.11
CA GLY A 45 1.21 2.30 -21.83
C GLY A 45 2.42 1.46 -21.44
N ASN A 46 2.48 0.97 -20.20
CA ASN A 46 3.54 0.07 -19.74
C ASN A 46 3.02 -1.36 -19.67
N GLU A 47 3.84 -2.31 -20.10
CA GLU A 47 3.52 -3.73 -20.09
C GLU A 47 4.65 -4.52 -19.40
N GLY A 48 4.24 -5.51 -18.62
CA GLY A 48 5.10 -6.50 -17.98
C GLY A 48 4.38 -7.84 -17.95
N ILE A 49 4.82 -8.75 -17.08
CA ILE A 49 4.08 -9.99 -16.79
C ILE A 49 2.69 -9.63 -16.23
N TRP A 50 2.62 -8.59 -15.41
CA TRP A 50 1.39 -7.91 -15.05
C TRP A 50 1.62 -6.43 -14.80
N THR A 51 0.55 -5.65 -14.80
CA THR A 51 0.58 -4.23 -14.49
C THR A 51 -0.64 -3.89 -13.64
N LEU A 52 -0.42 -3.18 -12.54
CA LEU A 52 -1.50 -2.63 -11.70
C LEU A 52 -1.41 -1.11 -11.74
N LYS A 53 -2.52 -0.44 -12.00
CA LYS A 53 -2.59 1.03 -12.01
C LYS A 53 -3.14 1.57 -10.69
N GLY A 54 -2.55 2.64 -10.18
CA GLY A 54 -2.98 3.27 -8.93
C GLY A 54 -3.00 4.79 -9.02
N ILE A 55 -3.93 5.41 -8.28
CA ILE A 55 -4.12 6.86 -8.23
C ILE A 55 -3.94 7.38 -6.81
N ILE A 56 -3.03 8.34 -6.64
CA ILE A 56 -2.95 9.15 -5.42
C ILE A 56 -4.20 10.05 -5.38
N SER A 57 -5.03 9.88 -4.34
CA SER A 57 -6.30 10.59 -4.20
C SER A 57 -6.34 11.44 -2.93
N ASN A 58 -7.47 12.13 -2.71
CA ASN A 58 -7.72 12.86 -1.46
C ASN A 58 -7.93 11.88 -0.28
N LEU A 59 -7.74 12.39 0.93
CA LEU A 59 -8.00 11.65 2.18
C LEU A 59 -9.48 11.24 2.25
N ARG A 60 -9.74 9.99 2.64
CA ARG A 60 -11.09 9.40 2.72
C ARG A 60 -11.61 9.26 4.15
N TYR A 61 -10.73 9.01 5.11
CA TYR A 61 -11.09 8.73 6.52
C TYR A 61 -10.37 9.64 7.52
N THR A 62 -9.22 10.19 7.16
CA THR A 62 -8.37 10.96 8.06
C THR A 62 -9.01 12.29 8.44
N GLU A 63 -9.20 12.51 9.73
CA GLU A 63 -9.67 13.79 10.26
C GLU A 63 -8.53 14.82 10.33
N LYS A 64 -8.89 16.10 10.54
CA LYS A 64 -7.91 17.20 10.58
C LYS A 64 -6.80 16.96 11.61
N ALA A 65 -7.14 16.59 12.84
CA ALA A 65 -6.16 16.40 13.91
C ALA A 65 -5.22 15.21 13.63
N GLU A 66 -5.72 14.16 12.98
CA GLU A 66 -4.92 13.01 12.56
C GLU A 66 -3.96 13.39 11.43
N LYS A 67 -4.44 14.16 10.45
CA LYS A 67 -3.63 14.70 9.35
C LYS A 67 -2.49 15.57 9.88
N GLU A 68 -2.76 16.45 10.84
CA GLU A 68 -1.74 17.33 11.44
C GLU A 68 -0.64 16.52 12.12
N LYS A 69 -1.00 15.47 12.88
CA LYS A 69 -0.02 14.56 13.49
C LYS A 69 0.81 13.81 12.46
N LEU A 70 0.18 13.33 11.39
CA LEU A 70 0.87 12.63 10.30
C LEU A 70 1.88 13.54 9.61
N ILE A 71 1.48 14.75 9.21
CA ILE A 71 2.36 15.70 8.50
C ILE A 71 3.56 16.10 9.36
N ALA A 72 3.40 16.17 10.68
CA ALA A 72 4.48 16.55 11.58
C ALA A 72 5.61 15.50 11.69
N ILE A 73 5.38 14.25 11.30
CA ILE A 73 6.31 13.13 11.57
C ILE A 73 6.63 12.32 10.30
N GLN A 74 5.70 12.20 9.34
CA GLN A 74 5.90 11.35 8.17
C GLN A 74 7.05 11.85 7.29
N GLU A 75 7.87 10.92 6.80
CA GLU A 75 8.85 11.20 5.76
C GLU A 75 8.34 10.73 4.39
N ASP A 76 8.91 11.34 3.35
CA ASP A 76 8.62 10.97 1.96
C ASP A 76 9.35 9.68 1.54
N LEU A 77 8.91 9.13 0.41
CA LEU A 77 9.59 8.04 -0.29
C LEU A 77 10.94 8.52 -0.87
N GLY A 78 11.84 7.59 -1.16
CA GLY A 78 13.11 7.85 -1.85
C GLY A 78 14.26 8.28 -0.93
N ARG A 79 14.13 8.09 0.39
CA ARG A 79 15.22 8.34 1.34
C ARG A 79 16.44 7.48 0.98
N PRO A 80 17.67 8.01 0.98
CA PRO A 80 18.87 7.22 0.66
C PRO A 80 19.08 5.99 1.54
N SER A 81 18.64 6.03 2.80
CA SER A 81 18.71 4.91 3.74
C SER A 81 17.64 3.85 3.51
N ALA A 82 16.55 4.17 2.78
CA ALA A 82 15.41 3.30 2.59
C ALA A 82 15.61 2.38 1.37
N SER A 83 16.46 1.36 1.53
CA SER A 83 16.75 0.36 0.49
C SER A 83 15.83 -0.87 0.53
N ARG A 84 14.93 -0.96 1.52
CA ARG A 84 13.86 -1.96 1.58
C ARG A 84 12.52 -1.32 1.26
N ALA A 85 11.67 -2.08 0.59
CA ALA A 85 10.29 -1.69 0.38
C ALA A 85 9.34 -2.87 0.52
N ALA A 86 8.06 -2.56 0.72
CA ALA A 86 6.99 -3.52 0.58
C ALA A 86 5.91 -2.94 -0.33
N PHE A 87 5.48 -3.77 -1.28
CA PHE A 87 4.34 -3.50 -2.14
C PHE A 87 3.23 -4.48 -1.79
N ILE A 88 2.13 -3.96 -1.26
CA ILE A 88 1.01 -4.76 -0.77
C ILE A 88 -0.27 -4.29 -1.47
N PRO A 89 -0.59 -4.84 -2.66
CA PRO A 89 -1.91 -4.69 -3.25
C PRO A 89 -2.96 -5.45 -2.44
N LEU A 90 -4.07 -4.78 -2.14
CA LEU A 90 -5.16 -5.34 -1.34
C LEU A 90 -6.53 -4.95 -1.88
N ARG A 91 -7.49 -5.86 -1.71
CA ARG A 91 -8.90 -5.69 -2.05
C ARG A 91 -9.75 -5.93 -0.80
N LYS A 92 -10.78 -5.11 -0.63
CA LYS A 92 -11.81 -5.30 0.39
C LYS A 92 -13.07 -5.90 -0.25
N SER A 93 -13.80 -6.67 0.54
CA SER A 93 -15.00 -7.38 0.10
C SER A 93 -16.15 -6.43 -0.25
N ASP A 94 -17.17 -6.95 -0.93
CA ASP A 94 -18.37 -6.17 -1.27
C ASP A 94 -19.13 -5.71 -0.02
N GLU A 95 -19.11 -6.49 1.06
CA GLU A 95 -19.70 -6.10 2.35
C GLU A 95 -19.08 -4.79 2.86
N TRP A 96 -17.77 -4.62 2.75
CA TRP A 96 -17.11 -3.36 3.11
C TRP A 96 -17.61 -2.19 2.27
N TRP A 97 -17.73 -2.39 0.96
CA TRP A 97 -18.13 -1.32 0.05
C TRP A 97 -19.62 -0.97 0.13
N ASN A 98 -20.45 -1.86 0.68
CA ASN A 98 -21.85 -1.61 0.97
C ASN A 98 -22.08 -0.82 2.28
N LEU A 99 -21.07 -0.73 3.16
CA LEU A 99 -21.14 0.08 4.38
C LEU A 99 -21.16 1.58 4.06
N ALA A 100 -21.93 2.31 4.85
CA ALA A 100 -21.93 3.76 4.83
C ALA A 100 -20.57 4.34 5.26
N GLN A 101 -20.35 5.62 4.98
CA GLN A 101 -19.06 6.27 5.23
C GLN A 101 -18.70 6.32 6.72
N ASP A 102 -19.67 6.58 7.58
CA ASP A 102 -19.53 6.60 9.04
C ASP A 102 -19.25 5.20 9.60
N GLU A 103 -19.92 4.17 9.08
CA GLU A 103 -19.66 2.77 9.45
C GLU A 103 -18.22 2.36 9.10
N ARG A 104 -17.77 2.66 7.88
CA ARG A 104 -16.37 2.41 7.47
C ARG A 104 -15.38 3.19 8.32
N ARG A 105 -15.65 4.48 8.62
CA ARG A 105 -14.77 5.31 9.45
C ARG A 105 -14.67 4.77 10.88
N LYS A 106 -15.78 4.30 11.46
CA LYS A 106 -15.81 3.67 12.77
C LYS A 106 -14.92 2.43 12.78
N ILE A 107 -15.05 1.54 11.79
CA ILE A 107 -14.22 0.33 11.73
C ILE A 107 -12.74 0.67 11.53
N MET A 108 -12.41 1.57 10.59
CA MET A 108 -11.01 1.98 10.29
C MET A 108 -10.27 2.45 11.54
N GLU A 109 -10.87 3.30 12.36
CA GLU A 109 -10.11 4.03 13.39
C GLU A 109 -10.68 3.85 14.79
N GLU A 110 -12.00 3.83 14.98
CA GLU A 110 -12.58 3.64 16.31
C GLU A 110 -12.36 2.21 16.80
N SER A 111 -12.60 1.22 15.95
CA SER A 111 -12.33 -0.19 16.26
C SER A 111 -10.87 -0.57 15.99
N SER A 112 -10.34 -0.24 14.81
CA SER A 112 -9.07 -0.81 14.33
C SER A 112 -7.85 0.06 14.59
N LYS A 113 -8.04 1.33 14.98
CA LYS A 113 -6.95 2.26 15.32
C LYS A 113 -5.89 2.32 14.21
N HIS A 114 -6.32 2.31 12.94
CA HIS A 114 -5.42 2.19 11.79
C HIS A 114 -4.37 3.31 11.78
N THR A 115 -4.81 4.56 11.86
CA THR A 115 -3.91 5.73 11.85
C THR A 115 -3.09 5.79 13.12
N GLN A 116 -3.72 5.56 14.28
CA GLN A 116 -3.00 5.56 15.56
C GLN A 116 -1.91 4.48 15.63
N THR A 117 -2.16 3.28 15.09
CA THR A 117 -1.17 2.20 15.02
C THR A 117 -0.03 2.59 14.08
N GLY A 118 -0.35 3.05 12.87
CA GLY A 118 0.65 3.48 11.89
C GLY A 118 1.54 4.63 12.38
N LEU A 119 1.01 5.56 13.17
CA LEU A 119 1.77 6.68 13.75
C LEU A 119 2.97 6.22 14.61
N LYS A 120 2.90 5.05 15.24
CA LYS A 120 3.98 4.52 16.10
C LYS A 120 5.24 4.15 15.32
N TYR A 121 5.11 3.93 14.01
CA TYR A 121 6.19 3.47 13.13
C TYR A 121 6.75 4.59 12.24
N LEU A 122 6.29 5.83 12.45
CA LEU A 122 6.88 7.01 11.81
C LEU A 122 7.99 7.58 12.70
N PRO A 123 9.07 8.15 12.13
CA PRO A 123 9.34 8.35 10.70
C PRO A 123 9.96 7.16 9.97
N ALA A 124 10.26 6.06 10.67
CA ALA A 124 11.01 4.92 10.14
C ALA A 124 10.37 4.33 8.87
N ILE A 125 9.05 4.20 8.83
CA ILE A 125 8.31 3.63 7.70
C ILE A 125 7.64 4.75 6.87
N ALA A 126 8.23 5.07 5.71
CA ALA A 126 7.59 5.97 4.75
C ALA A 126 6.49 5.20 4.00
N ARG A 127 5.37 5.85 3.66
CA ARG A 127 4.25 5.18 2.99
C ARG A 127 3.58 6.03 1.92
N LYS A 128 3.01 5.36 0.93
CA LYS A 128 2.12 5.95 -0.07
C LYS A 128 0.96 5.01 -0.37
N LEU A 129 -0.23 5.60 -0.47
CA LEU A 129 -1.47 4.90 -0.80
C LEU A 129 -1.91 5.29 -2.20
N PHE A 130 -2.28 4.30 -2.99
CA PHE A 130 -2.87 4.46 -4.31
C PHE A 130 -4.23 3.75 -4.35
N HIS A 131 -5.23 4.44 -4.90
CA HIS A 131 -6.58 3.91 -5.09
C HIS A 131 -6.70 3.38 -6.52
N SER A 132 -7.33 2.21 -6.67
CA SER A 132 -7.42 1.51 -7.95
C SER A 132 -8.80 0.90 -8.21
N ARG A 133 -9.66 0.79 -7.18
CA ARG A 133 -11.04 0.30 -7.33
C ARG A 133 -11.84 1.02 -8.43
N ASP A 134 -11.88 2.34 -8.36
CA ASP A 134 -12.76 3.16 -9.21
C ASP A 134 -12.30 3.23 -10.67
N ILE A 135 -11.12 2.67 -10.99
CA ILE A 135 -10.60 2.51 -12.36
C ILE A 135 -10.65 1.07 -12.86
N GLY A 136 -11.33 0.17 -12.13
CA GLY A 136 -11.61 -1.19 -12.59
C GLY A 136 -10.45 -2.18 -12.44
N GLU A 137 -9.46 -1.87 -11.60
CA GLU A 137 -8.36 -2.77 -11.29
C GLU A 137 -8.79 -3.95 -10.41
N ALA A 138 -7.98 -5.02 -10.41
CA ALA A 138 -8.29 -6.24 -9.66
C ALA A 138 -8.10 -6.12 -8.13
N PHE A 139 -7.52 -4.99 -7.68
CA PHE A 139 -7.32 -4.62 -6.28
C PHE A 139 -7.91 -3.23 -6.04
N ASP A 140 -8.33 -2.96 -4.80
CA ASP A 140 -8.91 -1.66 -4.46
C ASP A 140 -7.85 -0.61 -4.12
N PHE A 141 -6.78 -1.09 -3.49
CA PHE A 141 -5.68 -0.25 -3.03
C PHE A 141 -4.36 -0.92 -3.38
N LEU A 142 -3.40 -0.08 -3.77
CA LEU A 142 -2.00 -0.46 -3.89
C LEU A 142 -1.26 0.30 -2.80
N THR A 143 -0.69 -0.41 -1.83
CA THR A 143 0.03 0.23 -0.71
C THR A 143 1.53 0.03 -0.88
N TRP A 144 2.29 1.10 -0.69
CA TRP A 144 3.73 1.12 -0.90
C TRP A 144 4.43 1.66 0.34
N PHE A 145 5.40 0.92 0.86
CA PHE A 145 6.18 1.27 2.04
C PHE A 145 7.67 1.24 1.72
N GLU A 146 8.43 2.18 2.28
CA GLU A 146 9.90 2.23 2.15
C GLU A 146 10.55 2.50 3.51
N TYR A 147 11.57 1.70 3.84
CA TYR A 147 12.23 1.71 5.14
C TYR A 147 13.68 1.24 5.05
N ALA A 148 14.47 1.56 6.08
CA ALA A 148 15.85 1.07 6.17
C ALA A 148 15.86 -0.42 6.56
N PRO A 149 16.92 -1.18 6.23
CA PRO A 149 17.04 -2.57 6.67
C PRO A 149 16.93 -2.76 8.19
N SER A 150 17.36 -1.77 8.99
CA SER A 150 17.26 -1.81 10.45
C SER A 150 15.82 -1.74 10.97
N ASP A 151 14.87 -1.29 10.15
CA ASP A 151 13.48 -1.07 10.54
C ASP A 151 12.56 -2.21 10.06
N GLU A 152 13.12 -3.28 9.49
CA GLU A 152 12.35 -4.40 8.94
C GLU A 152 11.49 -5.10 10.00
N GLU A 153 12.03 -5.36 11.19
CA GLU A 153 11.26 -5.97 12.29
C GLU A 153 10.09 -5.09 12.74
N ALA A 154 10.31 -3.78 12.81
CA ALA A 154 9.26 -2.82 13.14
C ALA A 154 8.15 -2.80 12.07
N PHE A 155 8.52 -2.94 10.80
CA PHE A 155 7.55 -3.06 9.72
C PHE A 155 6.73 -4.36 9.80
N GLU A 156 7.37 -5.49 10.12
CA GLU A 156 6.65 -6.76 10.33
C GLU A 156 5.67 -6.68 11.51
N GLU A 157 6.06 -6.02 12.61
CA GLU A 157 5.18 -5.77 13.75
C GLU A 157 3.97 -4.92 13.36
N LEU A 158 4.17 -3.86 12.57
CA LEU A 158 3.09 -3.02 12.04
C LEU A 158 2.08 -3.86 11.25
N LEU A 159 2.53 -4.67 10.31
CA LEU A 159 1.63 -5.51 9.50
C LEU A 159 0.92 -6.56 10.34
N TYR A 160 1.62 -7.18 11.30
CA TYR A 160 1.02 -8.11 12.23
C TYR A 160 -0.10 -7.47 13.05
N ALA A 161 0.12 -6.26 13.56
CA ALA A 161 -0.87 -5.51 14.31
C ALA A 161 -2.10 -5.17 13.45
N LEU A 162 -1.89 -4.67 12.22
CA LEU A 162 -2.96 -4.32 11.29
C LEU A 162 -3.79 -5.53 10.85
N ARG A 163 -3.13 -6.65 10.52
CA ARG A 163 -3.78 -7.90 10.08
C ARG A 163 -4.68 -8.55 11.13
N LYS A 164 -4.56 -8.14 12.40
CA LYS A 164 -5.38 -8.62 13.51
C LYS A 164 -6.60 -7.75 13.82
N THR A 165 -6.76 -6.64 13.12
CA THR A 165 -7.85 -5.70 13.37
C THR A 165 -9.17 -6.14 12.76
N GLU A 166 -10.28 -5.54 13.22
CA GLU A 166 -11.60 -5.72 12.62
C GLU A 166 -11.60 -5.31 11.14
N GLU A 167 -10.91 -4.22 10.78
CA GLU A 167 -10.76 -3.77 9.39
C GLU A 167 -10.25 -4.89 8.48
N TRP A 168 -9.27 -5.68 8.94
CA TRP A 168 -8.66 -6.72 8.11
C TRP A 168 -9.55 -7.92 7.86
N THR A 169 -10.65 -8.07 8.62
CA THR A 169 -11.66 -9.10 8.34
C THR A 169 -12.37 -8.89 7.01
N TYR A 170 -12.40 -7.64 6.53
CA TYR A 170 -12.97 -7.26 5.25
C TYR A 170 -11.99 -7.33 4.08
N VAL A 171 -10.70 -7.58 4.31
CA VAL A 171 -9.73 -7.80 3.22
C VAL A 171 -9.98 -9.19 2.65
N ASP A 172 -10.25 -9.30 1.34
CA ASP A 172 -10.58 -10.55 0.67
C ASP A 172 -9.52 -11.02 -0.34
N ARG A 173 -8.62 -10.12 -0.73
CA ARG A 173 -7.44 -10.43 -1.54
C ARG A 173 -6.25 -9.59 -1.07
N GLU A 174 -5.12 -10.24 -0.82
CA GLU A 174 -3.89 -9.59 -0.37
C GLU A 174 -2.68 -10.35 -0.88
N VAL A 175 -1.79 -9.65 -1.57
CA VAL A 175 -0.47 -10.15 -1.94
C VAL A 175 0.57 -9.25 -1.28
N ASP A 176 1.56 -9.86 -0.64
CA ASP A 176 2.64 -9.16 0.03
C ASP A 176 3.96 -9.40 -0.72
N MET A 177 4.55 -8.32 -1.24
CA MET A 177 5.84 -8.35 -1.94
C MET A 177 6.88 -7.57 -1.14
N ARG A 178 7.99 -8.23 -0.77
CA ARG A 178 9.17 -7.63 -0.13
C ARG A 178 10.21 -7.34 -1.19
N LEU A 179 10.76 -6.13 -1.15
CA LEU A 179 11.56 -5.58 -2.23
C LEU A 179 12.91 -5.05 -1.74
N LEU A 180 13.93 -5.17 -2.58
CA LEU A 180 15.24 -4.55 -2.42
C LEU A 180 15.47 -3.57 -3.56
N LYS A 181 15.98 -2.38 -3.22
CA LYS A 181 16.38 -1.41 -4.21
C LYS A 181 17.65 -1.85 -4.95
N GLY A 182 17.61 -1.88 -6.28
CA GLY A 182 18.76 -2.16 -7.15
C GLY A 182 19.78 -1.02 -7.22
#